data_AF-A0A936A8G8-F1
#
_entry.id   AF-A0A936A8G8-F1
#
_cell.length_a   1.000
_cell.length_b   1.000
_cell.length_c   1.000
_cell.angle_alpha   90.00
_cell.angle_beta   90.00
_cell.angle_gamma   90.00
#
_symmetry.space_group_name_H-M   'P 1'
#
loop_
_entity.id
_entity.type
_entity.pdbx_description
1 polymer ?
#
loop_
_entity_poly.entity_id
_entity_poly.type
_entity_poly.pdbx_seq_one_letter_code
_entity_poly.pdbx_strand_id
1 'polypeptide(L)'
;MRALFLWLFLLLVPALAACSEQQQTLRWEIIDPDSGKGVEGVWINSLWYGDVTDRGIRPCVGAVLGRTDAHGVFQSTAPKKGWVYAQPAMMFKRDYQPLQFKLHPSDENLVIAEVAVQKHERNAYPAWFERLRSLGYEYVDLGGLSTTTWFKKTYSTERIKDKMNQLPFKPGGRQEYWVKRRTLPEHAAAEGVGAICPKEGAVKIGFDDQRLLDLLDHERAMHAYDYLCDPQWDTVPAGYAQTRSRKFVNQSLWLLPDSNKAYEEAKTVIPDYLSEYRSAGTEDRALRVDERITFCKWLEPQTHQSAEQ
;
A
#
# COMPACT_ATOMS: atom_id res chain seq x y z
N MET A 1 43.47 47.05 33.71
CA MET A 1 42.15 46.39 33.84
C MET A 1 41.16 46.89 32.79
N ARG A 2 41.42 46.70 31.48
CA ARG A 2 40.45 47.01 30.40
C ARG A 2 40.55 46.10 29.16
N ALA A 3 41.38 45.05 29.19
CA ALA A 3 41.63 44.19 28.03
C ALA A 3 41.13 42.74 28.18
N LEU A 4 40.42 42.40 29.27
CA LEU A 4 39.98 41.02 29.51
C LEU A 4 38.48 40.77 29.26
N PHE A 5 37.68 41.81 29.01
CA PHE A 5 36.22 41.68 28.84
C PHE A 5 35.75 41.47 27.39
N LEU A 6 36.65 41.61 26.41
CA LEU A 6 36.29 41.50 24.99
C LEU A 6 36.51 40.11 24.38
N TRP A 7 37.19 39.20 25.08
CA TRP A 7 37.44 37.84 24.60
C TRP A 7 36.41 36.80 25.05
N LEU A 8 35.58 37.11 26.05
CA LEU A 8 34.50 36.23 26.50
C LEU A 8 33.20 36.38 25.69
N PHE A 9 33.02 37.47 24.95
CA PHE A 9 31.84 37.65 24.07
C PHE A 9 32.00 37.00 22.69
N LEU A 10 33.22 36.63 22.29
CA LEU A 10 33.49 35.99 20.99
C LEU A 10 33.45 34.45 21.05
N LEU A 11 33.34 33.85 22.24
CA LEU A 11 33.20 32.39 22.42
C LEU A 11 31.74 31.94 22.60
N LEU A 12 30.77 32.86 22.58
CA LEU A 12 29.35 32.57 22.71
C LEU A 12 28.56 32.59 21.39
N VAL A 13 29.24 32.79 20.25
CA VAL A 13 28.59 32.94 18.94
C VAL A 13 28.64 31.70 17.99
N PRO A 14 29.24 30.53 18.31
CA PRO A 14 28.95 29.33 17.50
C PRO A 14 27.74 28.53 18.02
N ALA A 15 27.16 28.86 19.18
CA ALA A 15 26.08 28.06 19.78
C ALA A 15 24.66 28.36 19.24
N LEU A 16 24.48 29.42 18.43
CA LEU A 16 23.17 29.83 17.89
C LEU A 16 23.01 29.64 16.38
N ALA A 17 23.98 29.02 15.72
CA ALA A 17 23.86 28.56 14.33
C ALA A 17 23.66 27.03 14.24
N ALA A 18 23.19 26.39 15.31
CA ALA A 18 22.24 25.30 15.15
C ALA A 18 20.96 25.93 14.59
N CYS A 19 21.00 26.24 13.29
CA CYS A 19 19.82 26.43 12.48
C CYS A 19 19.06 25.13 12.67
N SER A 20 18.18 25.07 13.67
CA SER A 20 17.35 23.91 13.93
C SER A 20 16.59 23.75 12.63
N GLU A 21 16.98 22.77 11.81
CA GLU A 21 16.26 22.50 10.58
C GLU A 21 14.81 22.34 11.00
N GLN A 22 13.97 23.31 10.60
CA GLN A 22 12.62 23.41 11.12
C GLN A 22 11.95 22.06 10.87
N GLN A 23 11.67 21.31 11.93
CA GLN A 23 11.07 20.00 11.79
C GLN A 23 9.59 20.17 11.49
N GLN A 24 9.04 19.22 10.75
CA GLN A 24 7.63 19.17 10.42
C GLN A 24 7.15 17.74 10.56
N THR A 25 6.05 17.58 11.28
CA THR A 25 5.32 16.32 11.39
C THR A 25 4.24 16.27 10.32
N LEU A 26 4.21 15.19 9.54
CA LEU A 26 3.03 14.84 8.76
C LEU A 26 2.20 13.83 9.52
N ARG A 27 0.89 13.97 9.37
CA ARG A 27 -0.12 13.11 9.99
C ARG A 27 -1.03 12.58 8.89
N TRP A 28 -1.04 11.26 8.77
CA TRP A 28 -1.98 10.49 7.97
C TRP A 28 -3.10 10.01 8.87
N GLU A 29 -4.34 10.24 8.47
CA GLU A 29 -5.51 9.61 9.09
C GLU A 29 -6.21 8.78 8.02
N ILE A 30 -6.31 7.48 8.27
CA ILE A 30 -6.90 6.49 7.36
C ILE A 30 -8.26 6.11 7.88
N ILE A 31 -9.29 6.42 7.11
CA ILE A 31 -10.69 6.25 7.51
C ILE A 31 -11.38 5.25 6.58
N ASP A 32 -12.17 4.37 7.19
CA ASP A 32 -13.12 3.53 6.47
C ASP A 32 -14.40 4.35 6.20
N PRO A 33 -14.76 4.60 4.93
CA PRO A 33 -15.91 5.43 4.58
C PRO A 33 -17.26 4.82 4.97
N ASP A 34 -17.33 3.51 5.18
CA ASP A 34 -18.57 2.85 5.60
C ASP A 34 -18.86 3.08 7.09
N SER A 35 -17.83 2.93 7.93
CA SER A 35 -17.97 3.07 9.38
C SER A 35 -17.67 4.47 9.90
N GLY A 36 -16.93 5.29 9.14
CA GLY A 36 -16.38 6.57 9.57
C GLY A 36 -15.30 6.45 10.66
N LYS A 37 -14.81 5.22 10.93
CA LYS A 37 -13.80 4.95 11.95
C LYS A 37 -12.41 4.87 11.32
N GLY A 38 -11.41 5.19 12.13
CA GLY A 38 -10.02 4.99 11.76
C GLY A 38 -9.69 3.51 11.54
N VAL A 39 -8.85 3.23 10.56
CA VAL A 39 -8.43 1.87 10.22
C VAL A 39 -7.04 1.62 10.78
N GLU A 40 -6.98 0.83 11.85
CA GLU A 40 -5.73 0.36 12.43
C GLU A 40 -4.96 -0.52 11.46
N GLY A 41 -3.63 -0.54 11.56
CA GLY A 41 -2.82 -1.54 10.87
C GLY A 41 -2.62 -1.27 9.38
N VAL A 42 -2.81 -0.03 8.91
CA VAL A 42 -2.55 0.36 7.52
C VAL A 42 -1.09 0.78 7.39
N TRP A 43 -0.35 0.08 6.54
CA TRP A 43 1.00 0.46 6.17
C TRP A 43 1.01 1.73 5.37
N ILE A 44 1.89 2.64 5.77
CA ILE A 44 2.18 3.90 5.10
C ILE A 44 3.64 3.84 4.67
N ASN A 45 3.86 3.89 3.35
CA ASN A 45 5.18 4.07 2.77
C ASN A 45 5.17 5.34 1.92
N SER A 46 5.94 6.35 2.31
CA SER A 46 5.99 7.63 1.60
C SER A 46 7.43 8.00 1.28
N LEU A 47 7.65 8.43 0.03
CA LEU A 47 8.90 9.02 -0.42
C LEU A 47 8.75 10.54 -0.50
N TRP A 48 9.83 11.24 -0.20
CA TRP A 48 9.93 12.65 -0.51
C TRP A 48 11.24 13.00 -1.18
N TYR A 49 11.16 14.02 -2.02
CA TYR A 49 12.19 14.36 -2.97
C TYR A 49 12.74 15.75 -2.71
N GLY A 50 13.99 15.96 -3.11
CA GLY A 50 14.61 17.28 -3.12
C GLY A 50 14.23 18.08 -4.37
N ASP A 51 14.89 19.23 -4.52
CA ASP A 51 14.78 20.05 -5.71
C ASP A 51 15.28 19.31 -6.96
N VAL A 52 14.77 19.74 -8.11
CA VAL A 52 15.17 19.20 -9.41
C VAL A 52 16.62 19.59 -9.67
N THR A 53 17.49 18.59 -9.90
CA THR A 53 18.87 18.82 -10.34
C THR A 53 18.90 19.44 -11.75
N ASP A 54 20.03 20.01 -12.16
CA ASP A 54 20.22 20.58 -13.51
C ASP A 54 19.93 19.60 -14.67
N ARG A 55 19.89 18.29 -14.37
CA ARG A 55 19.54 17.22 -15.31
C ARG A 55 18.05 16.86 -15.33
N GLY A 56 17.19 17.60 -14.63
CA GLY A 56 15.76 17.30 -14.54
C GLY A 56 15.40 16.18 -13.55
N ILE A 57 16.37 15.65 -12.79
CA ILE A 57 16.15 14.53 -11.86
C ILE A 57 15.81 15.07 -10.47
N ARG A 58 14.75 14.56 -9.84
CA ARG A 58 14.45 14.79 -8.41
C ARG A 58 15.08 13.69 -7.55
N PRO A 59 16.10 13.98 -6.73
CA PRO A 59 16.70 12.98 -5.87
C PRO A 59 15.76 12.65 -4.70
N CYS A 60 15.67 11.37 -4.33
CA CYS A 60 15.02 10.94 -3.08
C CYS A 60 15.85 11.47 -1.91
N VAL A 61 15.25 12.27 -1.03
CA VAL A 61 15.94 12.84 0.15
C VAL A 61 15.47 12.19 1.45
N GLY A 62 14.35 11.48 1.41
CA GLY A 62 14.01 10.54 2.46
C GLY A 62 12.76 9.71 2.21
N ALA A 63 12.57 8.72 3.08
CA ALA A 63 11.49 7.75 3.05
C ALA A 63 10.98 7.49 4.47
N VAL A 64 9.69 7.19 4.58
CA VAL A 64 9.07 6.74 5.83
C VAL A 64 8.34 5.43 5.60
N LEU A 65 8.50 4.51 6.55
CA LEU A 65 7.70 3.31 6.69
C LEU A 65 7.07 3.29 8.09
N GLY A 66 5.79 2.96 8.16
CA GLY A 66 5.10 2.79 9.43
C GLY A 66 3.69 2.26 9.25
N ARG A 67 2.98 2.11 10.37
CA ARG A 67 1.63 1.55 10.39
C ARG A 67 0.72 2.44 11.23
N THR A 68 -0.55 2.56 10.83
CA THR A 68 -1.54 3.30 11.63
C THR A 68 -1.83 2.62 12.96
N ASP A 69 -2.06 3.45 13.98
CA ASP A 69 -2.49 3.04 15.32
C ASP A 69 -3.97 2.62 15.39
N ALA A 70 -4.47 2.28 16.57
CA ALA A 70 -5.85 1.88 16.84
C ALA A 70 -6.92 2.93 16.41
N HIS A 71 -6.52 4.18 16.18
CA HIS A 71 -7.38 5.26 15.70
C HIS A 71 -7.20 5.54 14.20
N GLY A 72 -6.47 4.70 13.48
CA GLY A 72 -6.18 4.88 12.06
C GLY A 72 -5.19 6.01 11.78
N VAL A 73 -4.38 6.40 12.76
CA VAL A 73 -3.46 7.53 12.64
C VAL A 73 -2.02 7.04 12.51
N PHE A 74 -1.28 7.61 11.58
CA PHE A 74 0.18 7.49 11.50
C PHE A 74 0.80 8.88 11.45
N GLN A 75 1.92 9.06 12.14
CA GLN A 75 2.64 10.33 12.17
C GLN A 75 4.13 10.11 12.01
N SER A 76 4.79 11.00 11.28
CA SER A 76 6.23 10.99 11.14
C SER A 76 6.78 12.40 11.04
N THR A 77 7.94 12.62 11.66
CA THR A 77 8.59 13.94 11.74
C THR A 77 9.89 13.91 10.96
N ALA A 78 10.06 14.86 10.05
CA ALA A 78 11.27 15.04 9.26
C ALA A 78 11.53 16.54 9.00
N PRO A 79 12.71 16.94 8.50
CA PRO A 79 12.98 18.34 8.16
C PRO A 79 11.97 18.92 7.15
N LYS A 80 11.49 20.15 7.38
CA LYS A 80 10.43 20.82 6.60
C LYS A 80 10.69 20.85 5.09
N LYS A 81 11.94 21.08 4.67
CA LYS A 81 12.32 21.07 3.24
C LYS A 81 12.09 19.71 2.58
N GLY A 82 12.12 18.62 3.35
CA GLY A 82 11.86 17.28 2.85
C GLY A 82 10.43 17.10 2.34
N TRP A 83 9.43 17.57 3.08
CA TRP A 83 8.02 17.25 2.77
C TRP A 83 7.42 17.96 1.55
N VAL A 84 8.05 19.01 1.03
CA VAL A 84 7.47 19.88 -0.02
C VAL A 84 7.24 19.14 -1.35
N TYR A 85 8.02 18.09 -1.63
CA TYR A 85 7.91 17.31 -2.88
C TYR A 85 7.62 15.83 -2.62
N ALA A 86 6.84 15.52 -1.59
CA ALA A 86 6.44 14.15 -1.30
C ALA A 86 5.53 13.58 -2.41
N GLN A 87 5.77 12.33 -2.81
CA GLN A 87 4.77 11.56 -3.54
C GLN A 87 3.61 11.22 -2.61
N PRO A 88 2.40 10.96 -3.15
CA PRO A 88 1.33 10.38 -2.35
C PRO A 88 1.83 9.13 -1.64
N ALA A 89 1.50 8.98 -0.36
CA ALA A 89 1.86 7.78 0.38
C ALA A 89 1.29 6.55 -0.32
N MET A 90 2.15 5.57 -0.57
CA MET A 90 1.73 4.24 -0.97
C MET A 90 1.23 3.51 0.28
N MET A 91 0.04 2.92 0.16
CA MET A 91 -0.65 2.33 1.30
C MET A 91 -0.94 0.87 1.07
N PHE A 92 -0.85 0.11 2.15
CA PHE A 92 -1.17 -1.30 2.11
C PHE A 92 -1.80 -1.77 3.41
N LYS A 93 -2.89 -2.50 3.25
CA LYS A 93 -3.44 -3.38 4.27
C LYS A 93 -4.08 -4.52 3.50
N ARG A 94 -3.86 -5.75 3.96
CA ARG A 94 -4.29 -6.99 3.29
C ARG A 94 -5.72 -6.88 2.73
N ASP A 95 -6.67 -6.51 3.58
CA ASP A 95 -8.08 -6.46 3.20
C ASP A 95 -8.57 -5.13 2.61
N TYR A 96 -7.68 -4.16 2.40
CA TYR A 96 -8.08 -2.80 2.03
C TYR A 96 -7.29 -2.27 0.83
N GLN A 97 -7.95 -1.47 0.00
CA GLN A 97 -7.31 -0.74 -1.09
C GLN A 97 -7.60 0.76 -0.97
N PRO A 98 -6.66 1.63 -1.42
CA PRO A 98 -6.91 3.05 -1.53
C PRO A 98 -8.15 3.34 -2.37
N LEU A 99 -8.94 4.31 -1.93
CA LEU A 99 -10.04 4.86 -2.69
C LEU A 99 -9.53 5.99 -3.57
N GLN A 100 -9.86 5.91 -4.86
CA GLN A 100 -9.86 7.09 -5.71
C GLN A 100 -11.19 7.80 -5.52
N PHE A 101 -11.12 9.08 -5.16
CA PHE A 101 -12.29 9.92 -5.03
C PHE A 101 -12.38 10.95 -6.12
N LYS A 102 -13.61 11.20 -6.54
CA LYS A 102 -13.98 12.39 -7.29
C LYS A 102 -14.97 13.17 -6.44
N LEU A 103 -14.71 14.47 -6.30
CA LEU A 103 -15.70 15.41 -5.76
C LEU A 103 -16.92 15.40 -6.67
N HIS A 104 -18.12 15.31 -6.09
CA HIS A 104 -19.34 15.39 -6.87
C HIS A 104 -19.52 16.83 -7.39
N PRO A 105 -19.62 17.05 -8.72
CA PRO A 105 -19.57 18.39 -9.29
C PRO A 105 -20.75 19.29 -8.93
N SER A 106 -21.86 18.72 -8.44
CA SER A 106 -23.05 19.48 -8.02
C SER A 106 -23.33 19.47 -6.52
N ASP A 107 -22.53 18.75 -5.72
CA ASP A 107 -22.69 18.72 -4.26
C ASP A 107 -21.31 18.60 -3.61
N GLU A 108 -20.83 19.71 -3.05
CA GLU A 108 -19.52 19.80 -2.40
C GLU A 108 -19.40 18.87 -1.18
N ASN A 109 -20.53 18.32 -0.70
CA ASN A 109 -20.56 17.40 0.45
C ASN A 109 -20.65 15.92 0.06
N LEU A 110 -20.46 15.58 -1.21
CA LEU A 110 -20.50 14.20 -1.67
C LEU A 110 -19.19 13.81 -2.36
N VAL A 111 -18.74 12.60 -2.02
CA VAL A 111 -17.56 11.98 -2.61
C VAL A 111 -17.96 10.65 -3.22
N ILE A 112 -17.59 10.46 -4.49
CA ILE A 112 -17.88 9.21 -5.20
C ILE A 112 -16.64 8.31 -5.16
N ALA A 113 -16.83 7.09 -4.67
CA ALA A 113 -15.90 5.99 -4.85
C ALA A 113 -16.25 5.20 -6.10
N GLU A 114 -15.24 4.92 -6.92
CA GLU A 114 -15.42 4.15 -8.15
C GLU A 114 -14.63 2.83 -8.10
N VAL A 115 -15.17 1.79 -8.71
CA VAL A 115 -14.49 0.54 -9.06
C VAL A 115 -14.59 0.39 -10.57
N ALA A 116 -13.45 0.42 -11.25
CA ALA A 116 -13.37 0.06 -12.66
C ALA A 116 -13.32 -1.47 -12.78
N VAL A 117 -14.02 -2.01 -13.77
CA VAL A 117 -14.07 -3.45 -14.04
C VAL A 117 -14.02 -3.64 -15.54
N GLN A 118 -13.08 -4.42 -16.06
CA GLN A 118 -13.12 -4.78 -17.45
C GLN A 118 -14.27 -5.76 -17.72
N LYS A 119 -14.94 -5.63 -18.86
CA LYS A 119 -16.11 -6.44 -19.24
C LYS A 119 -15.79 -7.95 -19.22
N HIS A 120 -14.54 -8.32 -19.48
CA HIS A 120 -14.11 -9.71 -19.41
C HIS A 120 -13.91 -10.21 -17.97
N GLU A 121 -13.43 -9.37 -17.05
CA GLU A 121 -13.42 -9.66 -15.61
C GLU A 121 -14.87 -9.86 -15.11
N ARG A 122 -15.84 -9.13 -15.69
CA ARG A 122 -17.24 -9.27 -15.29
C ARG A 122 -17.83 -10.66 -15.45
N ASN A 123 -17.44 -11.37 -16.49
CA ASN A 123 -17.95 -12.71 -16.72
C ASN A 123 -17.19 -13.77 -15.91
N ALA A 124 -15.99 -13.44 -15.42
CA ALA A 124 -15.13 -14.37 -14.69
C ALA A 124 -15.45 -14.46 -13.19
N TYR A 125 -16.09 -13.43 -12.61
CA TYR A 125 -16.30 -13.33 -11.15
C TYR A 125 -17.75 -12.99 -10.74
N PRO A 126 -18.77 -13.84 -11.00
CA PRO A 126 -20.17 -13.52 -10.70
C PRO A 126 -20.45 -13.27 -9.21
N ALA A 127 -19.88 -14.06 -8.30
CA ALA A 127 -20.03 -13.89 -6.85
C ALA A 127 -19.48 -12.54 -6.35
N TRP A 128 -18.49 -12.01 -7.06
CA TRP A 128 -17.91 -10.72 -6.77
C TRP A 128 -18.89 -9.56 -7.03
N PHE A 129 -19.67 -9.62 -8.12
CA PHE A 129 -20.67 -8.59 -8.42
C PHE A 129 -21.78 -8.54 -7.39
N GLU A 130 -22.21 -9.70 -6.90
CA GLU A 130 -23.18 -9.77 -5.80
C GLU A 130 -22.59 -9.17 -4.51
N ARG A 131 -21.30 -9.41 -4.24
CA ARG A 131 -20.61 -8.75 -3.12
C ARG A 131 -20.58 -7.23 -3.28
N LEU A 132 -20.25 -6.69 -4.45
CA LEU A 132 -20.28 -5.24 -4.68
C LEU A 132 -21.67 -4.63 -4.42
N ARG A 133 -22.71 -5.28 -4.94
CA ARG A 133 -24.09 -4.84 -4.72
C ARG A 133 -24.46 -4.87 -3.22
N SER A 134 -24.08 -5.93 -2.51
CA SER A 134 -24.29 -6.04 -1.06
C SER A 134 -23.57 -4.95 -0.26
N LEU A 135 -22.44 -4.45 -0.78
CA LEU A 135 -21.69 -3.33 -0.21
C LEU A 135 -22.27 -1.96 -0.60
N GLY A 136 -23.38 -1.91 -1.35
CA GLY A 136 -24.04 -0.68 -1.77
C GLY A 136 -23.41 0.00 -2.98
N TYR A 137 -22.62 -0.72 -3.78
CA TYR A 137 -22.13 -0.22 -5.05
C TYR A 137 -23.17 -0.41 -6.16
N GLU A 138 -23.41 0.64 -6.92
CA GLU A 138 -24.34 0.68 -8.03
C GLU A 138 -23.60 0.56 -9.37
N TYR A 139 -24.15 -0.26 -10.27
CA TYR A 139 -23.63 -0.42 -11.62
C TYR A 139 -23.94 0.82 -12.44
N VAL A 140 -22.92 1.39 -13.08
CA VAL A 140 -23.05 2.47 -14.05
C VAL A 140 -22.77 1.92 -15.43
N ASP A 141 -23.83 1.82 -16.24
CA ASP A 141 -23.72 1.46 -17.65
C ASP A 141 -23.09 2.64 -18.40
N LEU A 142 -21.94 2.41 -19.03
CA LEU A 142 -21.30 3.38 -19.92
C LEU A 142 -21.76 3.25 -21.38
N GLY A 143 -22.73 2.38 -21.66
CA GLY A 143 -23.18 2.05 -23.00
C GLY A 143 -22.38 0.91 -23.64
N GLY A 144 -23.01 0.21 -24.59
CA GLY A 144 -22.58 -1.10 -25.10
C GLY A 144 -21.20 -1.19 -25.79
N LEU A 145 -20.50 -0.07 -26.01
CA LEU A 145 -19.17 -0.02 -26.62
C LEU A 145 -18.01 0.05 -25.61
N SER A 146 -18.29 0.30 -24.31
CA SER A 146 -17.22 0.36 -23.32
C SER A 146 -16.71 -1.03 -22.94
N THR A 147 -15.39 -1.22 -23.00
CA THR A 147 -14.72 -2.42 -22.44
C THR A 147 -14.63 -2.36 -20.92
N THR A 148 -14.91 -1.21 -20.30
CA THR A 148 -14.86 -1.00 -18.86
C THR A 148 -16.24 -0.64 -18.32
N THR A 149 -16.69 -1.39 -17.33
CA THR A 149 -17.84 -1.10 -16.47
C THR A 149 -17.37 -0.34 -15.24
N TRP A 150 -18.22 0.53 -14.69
CA TRP A 150 -17.97 1.15 -13.39
C TRP A 150 -19.01 0.76 -12.38
N PHE A 151 -18.56 0.57 -11.14
CA PHE A 151 -19.42 0.52 -9.98
C PHE A 151 -19.14 1.71 -9.10
N LYS A 152 -20.18 2.44 -8.71
CA LYS A 152 -20.06 3.67 -7.93
C LYS A 152 -20.77 3.53 -6.61
N LYS A 153 -20.18 4.09 -5.57
CA LYS A 153 -20.82 4.29 -4.28
C LYS A 153 -20.56 5.70 -3.82
N THR A 154 -21.62 6.39 -3.43
CA THR A 154 -21.55 7.77 -2.97
C THR A 154 -21.47 7.79 -1.46
N TYR A 155 -20.55 8.58 -0.93
CA TYR A 155 -20.37 8.81 0.49
C TYR A 155 -20.65 10.28 0.81
N SER A 156 -21.39 10.50 1.91
CA SER A 156 -21.54 11.84 2.48
C SER A 156 -20.24 12.23 3.21
N THR A 157 -19.77 13.43 2.93
CA THR A 157 -18.61 14.00 3.59
C THR A 157 -18.96 14.78 4.85
N GLU A 158 -20.24 14.88 5.23
CA GLU A 158 -20.66 15.67 6.38
C GLU A 158 -19.96 15.28 7.68
N ARG A 159 -19.66 13.98 7.84
CA ARG A 159 -18.96 13.42 9.02
C ARG A 159 -17.49 13.81 9.13
N ILE A 160 -16.94 14.38 8.05
CA ILE A 160 -15.52 14.72 7.89
C ILE A 160 -15.33 16.08 7.24
N LYS A 161 -16.40 16.89 7.10
CA LYS A 161 -16.34 18.16 6.36
C LYS A 161 -15.27 19.10 6.93
N ASP A 162 -15.12 19.07 8.26
CA ASP A 162 -14.14 19.87 9.00
C ASP A 162 -12.70 19.37 8.78
N LYS A 163 -12.56 18.14 8.28
CA LYS A 163 -11.31 17.43 8.07
C LYS A 163 -10.85 17.40 6.59
N MET A 164 -11.80 17.46 5.64
CA MET A 164 -11.56 17.46 4.20
C MET A 164 -10.94 18.76 3.64
N ASN A 165 -11.09 19.88 4.34
CA ASN A 165 -10.69 21.21 3.85
C ASN A 165 -9.18 21.51 3.92
N GLN A 166 -8.32 20.50 4.06
CA GLN A 166 -6.87 20.71 4.06
C GLN A 166 -6.30 20.38 2.69
N LEU A 167 -5.95 21.43 1.95
CA LEU A 167 -5.33 21.37 0.62
C LEU A 167 -4.28 20.25 0.55
N PRO A 168 -4.28 19.45 -0.52
CA PRO A 168 -3.27 18.43 -0.71
C PRO A 168 -1.91 19.13 -0.77
N PHE A 169 -1.03 18.84 0.19
CA PHE A 169 0.37 19.28 0.25
C PHE A 169 0.68 20.71 0.77
N LYS A 170 -0.08 21.24 1.74
CA LYS A 170 0.49 22.34 2.57
C LYS A 170 1.51 21.78 3.59
N PRO A 171 2.72 22.36 3.70
CA PRO A 171 3.64 22.04 4.79
C PRO A 171 2.98 22.21 6.17
N GLY A 172 2.94 21.14 6.96
CA GLY A 172 2.28 21.05 8.28
C GLY A 172 0.80 20.68 8.23
N GLY A 173 0.24 20.44 7.04
CA GLY A 173 -1.16 20.04 6.85
C GLY A 173 -1.41 18.56 7.15
N ARG A 174 -2.60 18.27 7.66
CA ARG A 174 -3.15 16.92 7.79
C ARG A 174 -3.49 16.38 6.41
N GLN A 175 -3.06 15.15 6.11
CA GLN A 175 -3.46 14.45 4.90
C GLN A 175 -4.44 13.33 5.24
N GLU A 176 -5.59 13.35 4.58
CA GLU A 176 -6.63 12.34 4.76
C GLU A 176 -6.62 11.38 3.60
N TYR A 177 -6.58 10.09 3.92
CA TYR A 177 -6.66 9.05 2.93
C TYR A 177 -7.74 8.07 3.34
N TRP A 178 -8.40 7.52 2.34
CA TRP A 178 -9.51 6.64 2.57
C TRP A 178 -9.25 5.34 1.87
N VAL A 179 -9.70 4.29 2.52
CA VAL A 179 -9.54 2.93 2.04
C VAL A 179 -10.90 2.27 2.04
N LYS A 180 -11.16 1.44 1.03
CA LYS A 180 -12.30 0.52 1.04
C LYS A 180 -11.79 -0.88 1.27
N ARG A 181 -12.65 -1.74 1.78
CA ARG A 181 -12.40 -3.19 1.71
C ARG A 181 -12.17 -3.58 0.26
N ARG A 182 -11.17 -4.44 0.03
CA ARG A 182 -10.92 -4.99 -1.30
C ARG A 182 -12.15 -5.74 -1.76
N THR A 183 -12.49 -5.47 -3.02
CA THR A 183 -13.66 -6.06 -3.62
C THR A 183 -13.21 -7.19 -4.55
N LEU A 184 -12.32 -6.94 -5.52
CA LEU A 184 -11.84 -7.96 -6.47
C LEU A 184 -10.61 -8.69 -5.95
N PRO A 185 -10.51 -10.01 -6.18
CA PRO A 185 -9.29 -10.76 -5.95
C PRO A 185 -8.09 -10.14 -6.69
N GLU A 186 -8.14 -9.84 -8.00
CA GLU A 186 -6.94 -9.41 -8.75
C GLU A 186 -6.33 -8.08 -8.30
N HIS A 187 -7.15 -7.23 -7.69
CA HIS A 187 -6.73 -5.99 -7.04
C HIS A 187 -6.16 -6.22 -5.65
N ALA A 188 -6.13 -7.46 -5.15
CA ALA A 188 -5.34 -7.92 -4.02
C ALA A 188 -3.87 -8.16 -4.41
N ALA A 189 -3.27 -7.34 -5.27
CA ALA A 189 -1.82 -7.24 -5.37
C ALA A 189 -1.33 -6.10 -4.46
N ALA A 190 -0.29 -6.33 -3.66
CA ALA A 190 0.35 -5.32 -2.82
C ALA A 190 1.17 -4.31 -3.63
N GLU A 191 0.58 -3.66 -4.65
CA GLU A 191 1.25 -2.64 -5.47
C GLU A 191 1.63 -1.38 -4.65
N GLY A 192 1.15 -1.27 -3.42
CA GLY A 192 1.34 -0.13 -2.52
C GLY A 192 2.55 -0.21 -1.56
N VAL A 193 3.45 -1.19 -1.68
CA VAL A 193 4.62 -1.30 -0.78
C VAL A 193 5.88 -1.65 -1.54
N GLY A 194 6.95 -0.89 -1.29
CA GLY A 194 8.29 -1.21 -1.81
C GLY A 194 9.15 0.01 -2.14
N ALA A 195 8.68 1.22 -1.87
CA ALA A 195 9.52 2.41 -1.99
C ALA A 195 10.61 2.39 -0.91
N ILE A 196 11.86 2.42 -1.36
CA ILE A 196 13.04 2.63 -0.51
C ILE A 196 13.89 3.68 -1.23
N CYS A 197 14.35 4.70 -0.52
CA CYS A 197 15.29 5.66 -1.12
C CYS A 197 16.61 4.95 -1.48
N PRO A 198 17.10 5.07 -2.73
CA PRO A 198 18.24 4.29 -3.24
C PRO A 198 19.63 4.90 -2.95
N LYS A 199 19.75 6.03 -2.22
CA LYS A 199 21.02 6.76 -2.04
C LYS A 199 21.43 6.90 -0.58
N GLU A 200 22.74 6.86 -0.33
CA GLU A 200 23.36 7.19 0.96
C GLU A 200 23.07 8.66 1.32
N GLY A 201 22.84 8.93 2.61
CA GLY A 201 22.48 10.25 3.13
C GLY A 201 21.00 10.62 3.08
N ALA A 202 20.13 9.78 2.48
CA ALA A 202 18.68 9.98 2.56
C ALA A 202 18.16 9.59 3.95
N VAL A 203 17.28 10.41 4.52
CA VAL A 203 16.66 10.14 5.82
C VAL A 203 15.64 9.01 5.67
N LYS A 204 15.85 7.89 6.37
CA LYS A 204 14.91 6.75 6.38
C LYS A 204 14.34 6.59 7.78
N ILE A 205 13.02 6.71 7.91
CA ILE A 205 12.32 6.60 9.20
C ILE A 205 11.54 5.29 9.21
N GLY A 206 11.73 4.48 10.26
CA GLY A 206 11.04 3.20 10.45
C GLY A 206 11.63 2.02 9.67
N PHE A 207 12.57 2.25 8.75
CA PHE A 207 13.21 1.18 7.97
C PHE A 207 14.30 0.41 8.73
N ASP A 208 14.78 0.92 9.86
CA ASP A 208 15.79 0.23 10.68
C ASP A 208 15.14 -0.64 11.79
N ASP A 209 13.81 -0.60 11.94
CA ASP A 209 13.07 -1.47 12.86
C ASP A 209 12.81 -2.82 12.17
N GLN A 210 13.67 -3.82 12.45
CA GLN A 210 13.57 -5.16 11.85
C GLN A 210 12.19 -5.80 12.07
N ARG A 211 11.60 -5.62 13.26
CA ARG A 211 10.27 -6.16 13.57
C ARG A 211 9.19 -5.54 12.69
N LEU A 212 9.33 -4.25 12.34
CA LEU A 212 8.41 -3.58 11.43
C LEU A 212 8.54 -4.15 10.01
N LEU A 213 9.77 -4.39 9.54
CA LEU A 213 10.02 -5.00 8.23
C LEU A 213 9.49 -6.44 8.15
N ASP A 214 9.76 -7.25 9.17
CA ASP A 214 9.30 -8.65 9.25
C ASP A 214 7.77 -8.72 9.23
N LEU A 215 7.11 -7.85 9.99
CA LEU A 215 5.65 -7.76 10.00
C LEU A 215 5.08 -7.34 8.65
N LEU A 216 5.72 -6.39 7.97
CA LEU A 216 5.31 -5.95 6.64
C LEU A 216 5.45 -7.08 5.62
N ASP A 217 6.58 -7.78 5.62
CA ASP A 217 6.81 -8.90 4.71
C ASP A 217 5.86 -10.06 5.01
N HIS A 218 5.58 -10.32 6.28
CA HIS A 218 4.56 -11.27 6.70
C HIS A 218 3.15 -10.89 6.20
N GLU A 219 2.72 -9.63 6.39
CA GLU A 219 1.40 -9.20 5.91
C GLU A 219 1.30 -9.26 4.37
N ARG A 220 2.38 -8.98 3.65
CA ARG A 220 2.46 -9.15 2.18
C ARG A 220 2.37 -10.62 1.77
N ALA A 221 3.05 -11.51 2.49
CA ALA A 221 3.03 -12.94 2.24
C ALA A 221 1.65 -13.55 2.53
N MET A 222 1.02 -13.16 3.65
CA MET A 222 -0.35 -13.54 3.99
C MET A 222 -1.36 -13.04 2.98
N HIS A 223 -1.16 -11.83 2.48
CA HIS A 223 -2.00 -11.26 1.43
C HIS A 223 -1.88 -12.00 0.10
N ALA A 224 -0.66 -12.41 -0.27
CA ALA A 224 -0.44 -13.26 -1.43
C ALA A 224 -1.05 -14.65 -1.25
N TYR A 225 -0.97 -15.22 -0.04
CA TYR A 225 -1.57 -16.49 0.32
C TYR A 225 -3.09 -16.45 0.20
N ASP A 226 -3.73 -15.49 0.86
CA ASP A 226 -5.19 -15.32 0.80
C ASP A 226 -5.70 -15.18 -0.61
N TYR A 227 -5.01 -14.34 -1.39
CA TYR A 227 -5.36 -14.16 -2.78
C TYR A 227 -5.22 -15.48 -3.54
N LEU A 228 -4.09 -16.16 -3.43
CA LEU A 228 -3.86 -17.43 -4.13
C LEU A 228 -4.85 -18.51 -3.71
N CYS A 229 -5.28 -18.52 -2.45
CA CYS A 229 -6.11 -19.56 -1.85
C CYS A 229 -7.60 -19.24 -1.79
N ASP A 230 -8.03 -18.06 -2.28
CA ASP A 230 -9.44 -17.72 -2.40
C ASP A 230 -10.16 -18.71 -3.34
N PRO A 231 -11.19 -19.44 -2.89
CA PRO A 231 -11.93 -20.38 -3.74
C PRO A 231 -12.58 -19.75 -4.98
N GLN A 232 -12.80 -18.42 -5.00
CA GLN A 232 -13.31 -17.72 -6.19
C GLN A 232 -12.40 -17.85 -7.41
N TRP A 233 -11.12 -18.21 -7.22
CA TRP A 233 -10.21 -18.48 -8.32
C TRP A 233 -10.60 -19.69 -9.17
N ASP A 234 -11.32 -20.66 -8.62
CA ASP A 234 -11.70 -21.86 -9.36
C ASP A 234 -12.76 -21.57 -10.44
N THR A 235 -13.42 -20.41 -10.35
CA THR A 235 -14.41 -19.97 -11.33
C THR A 235 -13.82 -19.10 -12.45
N VAL A 236 -12.53 -18.79 -12.38
CA VAL A 236 -11.85 -17.90 -13.32
C VAL A 236 -11.36 -18.67 -14.55
N PRO A 237 -11.66 -18.20 -15.78
CA PRO A 237 -11.11 -18.84 -16.98
C PRO A 237 -9.57 -18.80 -16.97
N ALA A 238 -8.94 -19.90 -17.38
CA ALA A 238 -7.49 -20.12 -17.23
C ALA A 238 -6.60 -19.00 -17.84
N GLY A 239 -7.04 -18.33 -18.90
CA GLY A 239 -6.29 -17.22 -19.52
C GLY A 239 -6.14 -15.98 -18.63
N TYR A 240 -7.07 -15.76 -17.68
CA TYR A 240 -7.00 -14.65 -16.73
C TYR A 240 -6.17 -15.02 -15.49
N ALA A 241 -6.26 -16.27 -15.03
CA ALA A 241 -5.48 -16.80 -13.92
C ALA A 241 -3.97 -16.90 -14.19
N GLN A 242 -3.57 -16.89 -15.48
CA GLN A 242 -2.19 -16.96 -15.92
C GLN A 242 -1.33 -15.78 -15.44
N THR A 243 -1.86 -14.55 -15.55
CA THR A 243 -1.06 -13.30 -15.61
C THR A 243 -0.42 -12.81 -14.30
N ARG A 244 -0.66 -13.49 -13.17
CA ARG A 244 -0.07 -13.09 -11.88
C ARG A 244 0.28 -14.24 -10.93
N SER A 245 -0.08 -15.49 -11.26
CA SER A 245 0.00 -16.62 -10.31
C SER A 245 1.42 -16.84 -9.76
N ARG A 246 2.46 -16.62 -10.57
CA ARG A 246 3.85 -16.92 -10.16
C ARG A 246 4.36 -15.94 -9.12
N LYS A 247 4.01 -14.66 -9.31
CA LYS A 247 4.33 -13.59 -8.34
C LYS A 247 3.74 -13.93 -6.97
N PHE A 248 2.48 -14.36 -6.93
CA PHE A 248 1.82 -14.67 -5.67
C PHE A 248 2.35 -15.94 -5.02
N VAL A 249 2.60 -17.01 -5.78
CA VAL A 249 3.31 -18.20 -5.27
C VAL A 249 4.61 -17.78 -4.58
N ASN A 250 5.48 -17.03 -5.29
CA ASN A 250 6.76 -16.59 -4.74
C ASN A 250 6.63 -15.70 -3.49
N GLN A 251 5.63 -14.82 -3.44
CA GLN A 251 5.39 -13.94 -2.29
C GLN A 251 4.84 -14.73 -1.09
N SER A 252 3.96 -15.70 -1.30
CA SER A 252 3.42 -16.54 -0.23
C SER A 252 4.48 -17.44 0.42
N LEU A 253 5.56 -17.77 -0.31
CA LEU A 253 6.70 -18.51 0.24
C LEU A 253 7.43 -17.77 1.36
N TRP A 254 7.25 -16.46 1.50
CA TRP A 254 7.80 -15.69 2.62
C TRP A 254 7.07 -15.95 3.95
N LEU A 255 5.99 -16.74 3.94
CA LEU A 255 5.42 -17.29 5.17
C LEU A 255 6.30 -18.37 5.80
N LEU A 256 7.23 -18.94 5.03
CA LEU A 256 8.14 -19.97 5.53
C LEU A 256 9.34 -19.32 6.24
N PRO A 257 9.82 -19.93 7.33
CA PRO A 257 10.92 -19.38 8.13
C PRO A 257 12.26 -19.31 7.39
N ASP A 258 12.46 -20.12 6.35
CA ASP A 258 13.69 -20.14 5.54
C ASP A 258 13.36 -19.88 4.06
N SER A 259 13.42 -18.61 3.66
CA SER A 259 13.16 -18.18 2.28
C SER A 259 14.14 -18.77 1.26
N ASN A 260 15.35 -19.17 1.69
CA ASN A 260 16.34 -19.79 0.81
C ASN A 260 16.00 -21.24 0.45
N LYS A 261 15.26 -21.94 1.32
CA LYS A 261 14.77 -23.31 1.07
C LYS A 261 13.33 -23.36 0.55
N ALA A 262 12.54 -22.35 0.86
CA ALA A 262 11.13 -22.27 0.53
C ALA A 262 10.83 -22.55 -0.95
N TYR A 263 11.67 -22.06 -1.86
CA TYR A 263 11.50 -22.30 -3.30
C TYR A 263 11.75 -23.76 -3.70
N GLU A 264 12.78 -24.40 -3.13
CA GLU A 264 13.08 -25.81 -3.41
C GLU A 264 12.03 -26.74 -2.79
N GLU A 265 11.55 -26.42 -1.59
CA GLU A 265 10.42 -27.14 -0.98
C GLU A 265 9.14 -27.00 -1.83
N ALA A 266 8.84 -25.79 -2.32
CA ALA A 266 7.70 -25.55 -3.18
C ALA A 266 7.75 -26.37 -4.49
N LYS A 267 8.95 -26.59 -5.07
CA LYS A 267 9.11 -27.47 -6.25
C LYS A 267 8.69 -28.91 -5.97
N THR A 268 8.80 -29.39 -4.73
CA THR A 268 8.33 -30.74 -4.39
C THR A 268 6.81 -30.83 -4.30
N VAL A 269 6.15 -29.70 -4.03
CA VAL A 269 4.70 -29.60 -3.82
C VAL A 269 3.96 -29.34 -5.13
N ILE A 270 4.48 -28.45 -5.97
CA ILE A 270 3.93 -28.10 -7.29
C ILE A 270 5.01 -28.20 -8.38
N PRO A 271 5.59 -29.40 -8.59
CA PRO A 271 6.73 -29.59 -9.48
C PRO A 271 6.43 -29.11 -10.90
N ASP A 272 5.30 -29.52 -11.47
CA ASP A 272 4.91 -29.15 -12.84
C ASP A 272 4.80 -27.63 -13.05
N TYR A 273 4.54 -26.87 -11.99
CA TYR A 273 4.40 -25.41 -12.06
C TYR A 273 5.76 -24.71 -12.00
N LEU A 274 6.71 -25.26 -11.23
CA LEU A 274 8.02 -24.66 -10.97
C LEU A 274 9.18 -25.37 -11.71
N SER A 275 8.88 -26.33 -12.59
CA SER A 275 9.81 -27.38 -13.05
C SER A 275 10.99 -26.94 -13.92
N GLU A 276 11.14 -25.68 -14.34
CA GLU A 276 12.37 -25.24 -15.01
C GLU A 276 12.55 -23.71 -15.03
N TYR A 277 13.82 -23.28 -15.02
CA TYR A 277 14.25 -21.88 -15.08
C TYR A 277 13.91 -21.27 -16.44
N ARG A 278 12.65 -20.86 -16.60
CA ARG A 278 12.19 -20.10 -17.76
C ARG A 278 12.32 -18.61 -17.48
N SER A 279 12.65 -17.84 -18.51
CA SER A 279 12.98 -16.41 -18.43
C SER A 279 12.02 -15.65 -17.53
N ALA A 280 12.56 -14.73 -16.72
CA ALA A 280 11.84 -13.96 -15.69
C ALA A 280 10.63 -13.13 -16.19
N GLY A 281 10.33 -13.14 -17.49
CA GLY A 281 9.21 -12.45 -18.12
C GLY A 281 8.13 -13.36 -18.74
N THR A 282 8.25 -14.69 -18.65
CA THR A 282 7.25 -15.62 -19.21
C THR A 282 6.54 -16.40 -18.10
N GLU A 283 5.29 -16.02 -17.82
CA GLU A 283 4.33 -16.88 -17.14
C GLU A 283 3.74 -17.83 -18.17
N ASP A 284 4.25 -19.05 -18.26
CA ASP A 284 3.86 -19.97 -19.34
C ASP A 284 2.48 -20.62 -19.13
N ARG A 285 1.94 -20.62 -17.91
CA ARG A 285 0.59 -21.14 -17.61
C ARG A 285 0.08 -20.71 -16.23
N ALA A 286 -1.24 -20.78 -16.05
CA ALA A 286 -1.87 -20.63 -14.74
C ALA A 286 -1.48 -21.80 -13.85
N LEU A 287 -1.45 -21.53 -12.54
CA LEU A 287 -1.47 -22.60 -11.54
C LEU A 287 -2.81 -23.34 -11.70
N ARG A 288 -2.77 -24.66 -11.91
CA ARG A 288 -4.01 -25.45 -12.00
C ARG A 288 -4.71 -25.48 -10.65
N VAL A 289 -6.01 -25.75 -10.66
CA VAL A 289 -6.84 -25.81 -9.45
C VAL A 289 -6.29 -26.83 -8.44
N ASP A 290 -5.90 -28.03 -8.89
CA ASP A 290 -5.32 -29.08 -8.04
C ASP A 290 -3.95 -28.69 -7.47
N GLU A 291 -3.08 -28.07 -8.28
CA GLU A 291 -1.78 -27.55 -7.84
C GLU A 291 -1.95 -26.45 -6.80
N ARG A 292 -2.89 -25.53 -7.03
CA ARG A 292 -3.24 -24.43 -6.12
C ARG A 292 -3.75 -24.95 -4.78
N ILE A 293 -4.72 -25.87 -4.79
CA ILE A 293 -5.25 -26.50 -3.58
C ILE A 293 -4.13 -27.20 -2.81
N THR A 294 -3.25 -27.93 -3.51
CA THR A 294 -2.12 -28.64 -2.90
C THR A 294 -1.14 -27.66 -2.24
N PHE A 295 -0.77 -26.59 -2.95
CA PHE A 295 0.11 -25.54 -2.43
C PHE A 295 -0.50 -24.81 -1.22
N CYS A 296 -1.77 -24.44 -1.30
CA CYS A 296 -2.50 -23.76 -0.22
C CYS A 296 -2.60 -24.60 1.05
N LYS A 297 -2.89 -25.90 0.93
CA LYS A 297 -2.91 -26.84 2.07
C LYS A 297 -1.53 -27.03 2.68
N TRP A 298 -0.47 -27.03 1.87
CA TRP A 298 0.88 -27.15 2.36
C TRP A 298 1.34 -25.90 3.15
N LEU A 299 0.97 -24.70 2.70
CA LEU A 299 1.29 -23.44 3.39
C LEU A 299 0.37 -23.12 4.58
N GLU A 300 -0.85 -23.65 4.62
CA GLU A 300 -1.86 -23.36 5.65
C GLU A 300 -1.32 -23.39 7.10
N PRO A 301 -0.52 -24.38 7.53
CA PRO A 301 0.01 -24.40 8.90
C PRO A 301 0.88 -23.19 9.27
N GLN A 302 1.51 -22.55 8.29
CA GLN A 302 2.40 -21.39 8.50
C GLN A 302 1.63 -20.08 8.70
N THR A 303 0.35 -20.06 8.30
CA THR A 303 -0.51 -18.87 8.41
C THR A 303 -0.95 -18.57 9.85
N HIS A 304 -0.80 -19.55 10.75
CA HIS A 304 -1.22 -19.46 12.15
C HIS A 304 -0.06 -19.19 13.12
N GLN A 305 1.20 -19.30 12.67
CA GLN A 305 2.38 -19.24 13.54
C GLN A 305 2.79 -17.82 13.95
N SER A 306 2.32 -16.79 13.25
CA SER A 306 2.64 -15.37 13.53
C SER A 306 1.69 -14.68 14.51
N ALA A 307 0.59 -15.33 14.90
CA ALA A 307 -0.34 -14.76 15.88
C ALA A 307 0.16 -14.87 17.34
N GLU A 308 1.25 -15.61 17.57
CA GLU A 308 1.76 -15.99 18.91
C GLU A 308 3.16 -15.41 19.25
N GLN A 309 3.75 -14.56 18.39
CA GLN A 309 5.04 -13.88 18.63
C GLN A 309 4.90 -12.36 18.63
#